data_AF-A0A0D9P894-F1
#
_entry.id   AF-A0A0D9P894-F1
#
_cell.length_a   1.000
_cell.length_b   1.000
_cell.length_c   1.000
_cell.angle_alpha   90.00
_cell.angle_beta   90.00
_cell.angle_gamma   90.00
#
_symmetry.space_group_name_H-M   'P 1'
#
loop_
_entity.id
_entity.type
_entity.pdbx_description
1 polymer ?
#
loop_
_entity_poly.entity_id
_entity_poly.type
_entity_poly.pdbx_seq_one_letter_code
_entity_poly.pdbx_strand_id
1 'polypeptide(L)'
;MASAVREFPTIKAVRSYVISGVGSGGDYHNVKDGHWLIDSDISTPCSIWEQYRKSRTSWGINVLGSFLVEIEASDGTVGFATGFGGKLFARHDATEM
;
A
#
# COMPACT_ATOMS: atom_id res chain seq x y z
N MET A 1 -21.84 36.38 22.35
CA MET A 1 -22.27 36.01 20.98
C MET A 1 -21.64 34.66 20.66
N ALA A 2 -22.43 33.64 20.33
CA ALA A 2 -21.89 32.36 19.86
C ALA A 2 -21.42 32.52 18.39
N SER A 3 -20.35 31.80 18.01
CA SER A 3 -19.81 31.81 16.65
C SER A 3 -20.85 31.32 15.63
N ALA A 4 -20.92 31.95 14.46
CA ALA A 4 -21.88 31.64 13.39
C ALA A 4 -21.43 30.48 12.47
N VAL A 5 -20.25 29.91 12.72
CA VAL A 5 -19.65 28.87 11.87
C VAL A 5 -19.57 27.56 12.64
N ARG A 6 -19.78 26.43 11.96
CA ARG A 6 -19.65 25.09 12.55
C ARG A 6 -18.21 24.88 13.02
N GLU A 7 -18.03 24.54 14.29
CA GLU A 7 -16.75 24.03 14.79
C GLU A 7 -16.43 22.68 14.14
N PHE A 8 -15.23 22.55 13.60
CA PHE A 8 -14.77 21.34 12.92
C PHE A 8 -13.85 20.54 13.84
N PRO A 9 -13.98 19.21 13.91
CA PRO A 9 -13.18 18.41 14.82
C PRO A 9 -11.70 18.45 14.43
N THR A 10 -10.83 18.32 15.44
CA THR A 10 -9.37 18.27 15.26
C THR A 10 -8.92 16.83 15.06
N ILE A 11 -7.71 16.62 14.55
CA ILE A 11 -7.13 15.27 14.44
C ILE A 11 -6.70 14.82 15.85
N LYS A 12 -7.17 13.64 16.27
CA LYS A 12 -6.88 13.03 17.57
C LYS A 12 -5.80 11.95 17.46
N ALA A 13 -5.87 11.08 16.44
CA ALA A 13 -4.93 9.98 16.27
C ALA A 13 -4.76 9.58 14.81
N VAL A 14 -3.60 8.98 14.50
CA VAL A 14 -3.28 8.38 13.20
C VAL A 14 -2.80 6.95 13.42
N ARG A 15 -3.31 6.00 12.64
CA ARG A 15 -2.92 4.58 12.68
C ARG A 15 -2.56 4.12 11.28
N SER A 16 -1.60 3.21 11.18
CA SER A 16 -1.21 2.60 9.91
C SER A 16 -1.13 1.09 10.03
N TYR A 17 -1.49 0.41 8.95
CA TYR A 17 -1.56 -1.05 8.87
C TYR A 17 -0.91 -1.53 7.58
N VAL A 18 -0.22 -2.66 7.66
CA VAL A 18 0.23 -3.39 6.47
C VAL A 18 -0.88 -4.36 6.07
N ILE A 19 -1.29 -4.33 4.81
CA ILE A 19 -2.28 -5.27 4.28
C ILE A 19 -1.52 -6.52 3.81
N SER A 20 -1.80 -7.66 4.43
CA SER A 20 -1.20 -8.93 4.08
C SER A 20 -1.85 -9.56 2.85
N GLY A 21 -1.12 -10.47 2.20
CA GLY A 21 -1.60 -11.17 1.00
C GLY A 21 -1.47 -10.33 -0.28
N VAL A 22 -2.21 -10.74 -1.31
CA VAL A 22 -2.19 -10.17 -2.67
C VAL A 22 -3.62 -9.87 -3.14
N GLY A 23 -3.77 -8.94 -4.09
CA GLY A 23 -5.06 -8.59 -4.70
C GLY A 23 -5.97 -7.71 -3.84
N SER A 24 -5.43 -7.08 -2.79
CA SER A 24 -6.17 -6.17 -1.91
C SER A 24 -5.30 -4.96 -1.50
N GLY A 25 -5.95 -3.81 -1.32
CA GLY A 25 -5.31 -2.52 -1.04
C GLY A 25 -4.90 -1.76 -2.29
N GLY A 26 -3.93 -0.84 -2.16
CA GLY A 26 -3.55 0.08 -3.22
C GLY A 26 -2.41 -0.37 -4.14
N ASP A 27 -1.71 -1.48 -3.86
CA ASP A 27 -0.71 -2.02 -4.78
C ASP A 27 -1.36 -2.89 -5.86
N TYR A 28 -1.67 -2.25 -7.00
CA TYR A 28 -2.28 -2.90 -8.16
C TYR A 28 -1.45 -4.07 -8.71
N HIS A 29 -0.13 -4.05 -8.49
CA HIS A 29 0.79 -5.00 -9.06
C HIS A 29 1.07 -6.17 -8.12
N ASN A 30 0.72 -6.03 -6.83
CA ASN A 30 0.74 -7.11 -5.86
C ASN A 30 -0.50 -8.01 -6.00
N VAL A 31 -0.53 -8.77 -7.09
CA VAL A 31 -1.58 -9.72 -7.45
C VAL A 31 -1.03 -11.13 -7.56
N LYS A 32 -1.91 -12.14 -7.63
CA LYS A 32 -1.51 -13.53 -7.77
C LYS A 32 -0.84 -13.79 -9.13
N ASP A 33 0.17 -14.64 -9.15
CA ASP A 33 0.81 -15.16 -10.37
C ASP A 33 -0.23 -15.69 -11.37
N GLY A 34 0.06 -15.49 -12.66
CA GLY A 34 -0.82 -15.71 -13.81
C GLY A 34 -1.69 -14.50 -14.15
N HIS A 35 -1.73 -13.45 -13.32
CA HIS A 35 -2.54 -12.26 -13.60
C HIS A 35 -1.90 -11.40 -14.71
N TRP A 36 -2.70 -10.96 -15.67
CA TRP A 36 -2.22 -10.23 -16.85
C TRP A 36 -1.42 -8.97 -16.51
N LEU A 37 -1.75 -8.29 -15.40
CA LEU A 37 -0.98 -7.15 -14.95
C LEU A 37 0.50 -7.49 -14.79
N ILE A 38 0.87 -8.69 -14.34
CA ILE A 38 2.27 -9.04 -14.06
C ILE A 38 2.89 -10.03 -15.03
N ASP A 39 2.10 -10.89 -15.69
CA ASP A 39 2.62 -12.03 -16.47
C ASP A 39 2.22 -12.02 -17.96
N SER A 40 1.64 -10.93 -18.47
CA SER A 40 1.51 -10.75 -19.93
C SER A 40 2.72 -9.99 -20.50
N ASP A 41 2.87 -10.05 -21.82
CA ASP A 41 3.93 -9.32 -22.52
C ASP A 41 3.68 -7.80 -22.44
N ILE A 42 4.37 -7.15 -21.48
CA ILE A 42 4.30 -5.70 -21.25
C ILE A 42 5.71 -5.13 -21.40
N SER A 43 5.87 -4.12 -22.26
CA SER A 43 7.13 -3.39 -22.36
C SER A 43 7.34 -2.52 -21.12
N THR A 44 8.48 -2.66 -20.46
CA THR A 44 8.86 -1.95 -19.23
C THR A 44 10.32 -1.49 -19.32
N PRO A 45 10.76 -0.57 -18.44
CA PRO A 45 12.18 -0.21 -18.35
C PRO A 45 13.12 -1.41 -18.13
N CYS A 46 12.64 -2.49 -17.51
CA CYS A 46 13.42 -3.69 -17.24
C CYS A 46 13.40 -4.72 -18.37
N SER A 47 12.60 -4.51 -19.42
CA SER A 47 12.43 -5.47 -20.50
C SER A 47 13.69 -5.65 -21.37
N ILE A 48 14.71 -4.80 -21.25
CA ILE A 48 15.98 -5.00 -21.99
C ILE A 48 16.76 -6.23 -21.52
N TRP A 49 16.56 -6.66 -20.27
CA TRP A 49 17.22 -7.81 -19.69
C TRP A 49 16.33 -9.05 -19.80
N GLU A 50 16.86 -10.12 -20.40
CA GLU A 50 16.10 -11.34 -20.69
C GLU A 50 15.45 -11.93 -19.43
N GLN A 51 16.17 -11.94 -18.31
CA GLN A 51 15.69 -12.46 -17.03
C GLN A 51 14.51 -11.67 -16.43
N TYR A 52 14.28 -10.43 -16.88
CA TYR A 52 13.24 -9.55 -16.35
C TYR A 52 12.06 -9.33 -17.30
N ARG A 53 12.13 -9.89 -18.52
CA ARG A 53 11.17 -9.59 -19.60
C ARG A 53 9.86 -10.35 -19.46
N LYS A 54 9.87 -11.53 -18.83
CA LYS A 54 8.72 -12.45 -18.78
C LYS A 54 7.66 -12.11 -17.74
N SER A 55 8.06 -11.57 -16.60
CA SER A 55 7.14 -11.22 -15.52
C SER A 55 7.61 -9.96 -14.84
N ARG A 56 6.70 -9.05 -14.50
CA ARG A 56 7.07 -7.82 -13.81
C ARG A 56 7.43 -8.02 -12.34
N THR A 57 7.01 -9.13 -11.73
CA THR A 57 7.44 -9.48 -10.36
C THR A 57 8.90 -9.91 -10.30
N SER A 58 9.48 -10.34 -11.43
CA SER A 58 10.90 -10.74 -11.51
C SER A 58 11.90 -9.63 -11.14
N TRP A 59 11.51 -8.37 -11.30
CA TRP A 59 12.30 -7.19 -10.92
C TRP A 59 11.68 -6.42 -9.74
N GLY A 60 10.68 -7.00 -9.07
CA GLY A 60 10.16 -6.49 -7.80
C GLY A 60 9.10 -5.38 -7.93
N ILE A 61 8.33 -5.32 -9.03
CA ILE A 61 7.27 -4.30 -9.17
C ILE A 61 6.26 -4.29 -8.00
N ASN A 62 6.08 -5.42 -7.33
CA ASN A 62 5.13 -5.65 -6.24
C ASN A 62 5.81 -5.76 -4.86
N VAL A 63 7.08 -5.38 -4.74
CA VAL A 63 7.86 -5.57 -3.51
C VAL A 63 7.32 -4.78 -2.32
N LEU A 64 6.61 -3.69 -2.57
CA LEU A 64 6.14 -2.79 -1.52
C LEU A 64 4.88 -3.32 -0.86
N GLY A 65 3.93 -3.85 -1.63
CA GLY A 65 2.63 -4.27 -1.13
C GLY A 65 1.78 -3.07 -0.69
N SER A 66 0.65 -3.38 -0.07
CA SER A 66 -0.38 -2.40 0.29
C SER A 66 -0.31 -1.98 1.76
N PHE A 67 -0.71 -0.75 2.05
CA PHE A 67 -0.94 -0.25 3.41
C PHE A 67 -2.28 0.47 3.52
N LEU A 68 -2.74 0.68 4.76
CA LEU A 68 -3.94 1.43 5.11
C LEU A 68 -3.57 2.48 6.17
N VAL A 69 -4.12 3.67 6.06
CA VAL A 69 -4.05 4.70 7.10
C VAL A 69 -5.46 5.05 7.56
N GLU A 70 -5.62 5.16 8.88
CA GLU A 70 -6.81 5.71 9.52
C GLU A 70 -6.43 7.01 10.24
N ILE A 71 -7.31 8.00 10.16
CA ILE A 71 -7.21 9.27 10.88
C ILE A 71 -8.49 9.42 11.70
N GLU A 72 -8.36 9.42 13.01
CA GLU A 72 -9.45 9.62 13.97
C GLU A 72 -9.50 11.09 14.39
N ALA A 73 -10.68 11.69 14.31
CA ALA A 73 -10.96 13.04 14.73
C ALA A 73 -11.42 13.10 16.19
N SER A 74 -11.38 14.28 16.80
CA SER A 74 -11.72 14.50 18.22
C SER A 74 -13.17 14.20 18.57
N ASP A 75 -14.06 14.19 17.57
CA ASP A 75 -15.47 13.80 17.70
C ASP A 75 -15.71 12.29 17.50
N GLY A 76 -14.66 11.51 17.23
CA GLY A 76 -14.73 10.07 16.98
C GLY A 76 -14.91 9.68 15.51
N THR A 77 -15.06 10.61 14.57
CA THR A 77 -15.11 10.31 13.14
C THR A 77 -13.77 9.72 12.68
N VAL A 78 -13.80 8.61 11.92
CA VAL A 78 -12.59 8.00 11.35
C VAL A 78 -12.65 8.06 9.83
N GLY A 79 -11.72 8.79 9.22
CA GLY A 79 -11.46 8.73 7.78
C GLY A 79 -10.31 7.76 7.50
N PHE A 80 -10.33 7.09 6.35
CA PHE A 80 -9.29 6.14 5.98
C PHE A 80 -8.99 6.14 4.48
N ALA A 81 -7.79 5.70 4.11
CA ALA A 81 -7.36 5.52 2.73
C ALA A 81 -6.29 4.42 2.63
N THR A 82 -6.20 3.75 1.48
CA THR A 82 -5.19 2.73 1.18
C THR A 82 -4.28 3.19 0.03
N GLY A 83 -3.08 2.62 -0.03
CA GLY A 83 -2.10 2.88 -1.08
C GLY A 83 -1.09 1.73 -1.19
N PHE A 84 -0.18 1.84 -2.16
CA PHE A 84 1.02 1.01 -2.23
C PHE A 84 2.15 1.68 -1.44
N GLY A 85 2.99 0.88 -0.77
CA GLY A 85 4.06 1.39 0.07
C GLY A 85 4.39 0.48 1.25
N GLY A 86 3.45 -0.39 1.62
CA GLY A 86 3.52 -1.45 2.65
C GLY A 86 4.66 -1.34 3.66
N LYS A 87 5.34 -2.46 3.93
CA LYS A 87 6.47 -2.46 4.87
C LYS A 87 7.77 -2.17 4.12
N LEU A 88 8.34 -0.98 4.32
CA LEU A 88 9.72 -0.70 3.92
C LEU A 88 10.67 -1.46 4.84
N PHE A 89 11.43 -2.42 4.28
CA PHE A 89 12.46 -3.21 4.95
C PHE A 89 11.98 -3.88 6.25
N ALA A 90 11.58 -5.15 6.16
CA ALA A 90 11.82 -6.01 7.30
C ALA A 90 13.35 -6.06 7.50
N ARG A 91 13.86 -5.41 8.55
CA ARG A 91 15.02 -5.99 9.23
C ARG A 91 14.67 -7.45 9.48
N HIS A 92 15.55 -8.34 9.06
CA HIS A 92 15.40 -9.78 9.09
C HIS A 92 15.37 -10.37 10.53
N ASP A 93 15.08 -9.54 11.56
CA ASP A 93 15.50 -9.76 12.94
C ASP A 93 14.55 -9.17 14.01
N ALA A 94 13.25 -8.96 13.71
CA ALA A 94 12.26 -8.51 14.72
C ALA A 94 11.21 -9.57 15.10
N THR A 95 11.55 -10.86 14.99
CA THR A 95 10.75 -12.00 15.51
C THR A 95 11.61 -12.96 16.33
N GLU A 96 12.51 -12.41 17.15
CA GLU A 96 13.04 -13.06 18.35
C GLU A 96 12.89 -12.09 19.54
N MET A 97 11.70 -12.04 20.13
CA MET A 97 11.44 -11.74 21.55
C MET A 97 10.18 -12.48 21.98
#